data_AF-A0A4V1RW45-F1
#
_entry.id   AF-A0A4V1RW45-F1
#
_cell.length_a   1.000
_cell.length_b   1.000
_cell.length_c   1.000
_cell.angle_alpha   90.00
_cell.angle_beta   90.00
_cell.angle_gamma   90.00
#
_symmetry.space_group_name_H-M   'P 1'
#
loop_
_entity.id
_entity.type
_entity.pdbx_description
1 polymer ?
#
loop_
_entity_poly.entity_id
_entity_poly.type
_entity_poly.pdbx_seq_one_letter_code
_entity_poly.pdbx_strand_id
1 'polypeptide(L)'
;MHAAPTPPSSEEAIAALLTCRQENQRWTAALSMNEADIDGLLGLLADLLEQPAYQSVHSRAVRYYGQLFRLKGRFRQIRSMYLCTSSTCGAICHEKLFGRHEALPLSFSLLNDEFNTVRATCYQFLSGLVRLNLI
;
A
#
# COMPACT_ATOMS: atom_id res chain seq x y z
N MET A 1 26.40 38.38 9.06
CA MET A 1 27.27 37.43 8.36
C MET A 1 26.69 36.04 8.58
N HIS A 2 25.91 35.52 7.64
CA HIS A 2 25.40 34.14 7.73
C HIS A 2 26.44 33.21 7.13
N ALA A 3 27.00 32.32 7.96
CA ALA A 3 27.91 31.27 7.51
C ALA A 3 27.16 30.37 6.52
N ALA A 4 27.76 30.12 5.36
CA ALA A 4 27.25 29.14 4.41
C ALA A 4 27.30 27.74 5.06
N PRO A 5 26.27 26.89 4.88
CA PRO A 5 26.29 25.53 5.38
C PRO A 5 27.44 24.76 4.71
N THR A 6 28.31 24.17 5.53
CA THR A 6 29.36 23.26 5.09
C THR A 6 28.75 22.08 4.34
N PRO A 7 29.29 21.69 3.16
CA PRO A 7 28.80 20.52 2.44
C PRO A 7 29.00 19.26 3.31
N PRO A 8 28.05 18.30 3.24
CA PRO A 8 28.15 17.05 3.99
C PRO A 8 29.41 16.29 3.58
N SER A 9 30.05 15.67 4.57
CA SER A 9 31.20 14.81 4.33
C SER A 9 30.81 13.59 3.49
N SER A 10 31.77 13.01 2.77
CA SER A 10 31.54 11.82 1.94
C SER A 10 31.00 10.63 2.74
N GLU A 11 31.34 10.55 4.02
CA GLU A 11 30.90 9.49 4.93
C GLU A 11 29.42 9.66 5.33
N GLU A 12 28.97 10.88 5.59
CA GLU A 12 27.55 11.21 5.84
C GLU A 12 26.69 10.93 4.61
N ALA A 13 27.21 11.21 3.42
CA ALA A 13 26.51 10.90 2.16
C ALA A 13 26.32 9.38 1.97
N ILE A 14 27.32 8.57 2.28
CA ILE A 14 27.23 7.11 2.22
C ILE A 14 26.23 6.57 3.26
N ALA A 15 26.27 7.08 4.49
CA ALA A 15 25.34 6.70 5.54
C ALA A 15 23.88 7.02 5.15
N ALA A 16 23.61 8.21 4.61
CA ALA A 16 22.28 8.60 4.15
C ALA A 16 21.76 7.72 3.00
N LEU A 17 22.64 7.31 2.08
CA LEU A 17 22.29 6.38 0.99
C LEU A 17 21.93 4.98 1.49
N LEU A 18 22.65 4.47 2.48
CA LEU A 18 22.36 3.17 3.10
C LEU A 18 21.00 3.21 3.81
N THR A 19 20.72 4.27 4.59
CA THR A 19 19.43 4.46 5.24
C THR A 19 18.28 4.56 4.23
N CYS A 20 18.45 5.33 3.15
CA CYS A 20 17.48 5.39 2.04
C CYS A 20 17.16 4.00 1.51
N ARG A 21 18.19 3.18 1.24
CA ARG A 21 18.00 1.85 0.66
C ARG A 21 17.23 0.94 1.61
N GLN A 22 17.60 0.94 2.89
CA GLN A 22 16.95 0.11 3.89
C GLN A 22 15.48 0.49 4.08
N GLU A 23 15.18 1.79 4.21
CA GLU A 23 13.81 2.27 4.35
C GLU A 23 13.00 2.02 3.06
N ASN A 24 13.57 2.25 1.88
CA ASN A 24 12.89 1.97 0.61
C ASN A 24 12.52 0.48 0.48
N GLN A 25 13.43 -0.42 0.86
CA GLN A 25 13.17 -1.87 0.88
C GLN A 25 12.07 -2.24 1.87
N ARG A 26 12.15 -1.72 3.11
CA ARG A 26 11.16 -1.95 4.16
C ARG A 26 9.77 -1.52 3.73
N TRP A 27 9.62 -0.30 3.22
CA TRP A 27 8.33 0.23 2.78
C TRP A 27 7.83 -0.44 1.52
N THR A 28 8.72 -0.83 0.60
CA THR A 28 8.35 -1.63 -0.57
C THR A 28 7.71 -2.95 -0.13
N ALA A 29 8.33 -3.66 0.82
CA ALA A 29 7.78 -4.91 1.34
C ALA A 29 6.42 -4.70 2.01
N ALA A 30 6.29 -3.69 2.89
CA ALA A 30 5.05 -3.40 3.59
C ALA A 30 3.88 -3.04 2.64
N LEU A 31 4.14 -2.20 1.62
CA LEU A 31 3.14 -1.86 0.61
C LEU A 31 2.77 -3.07 -0.25
N SER A 32 3.74 -3.90 -0.63
CA SER A 32 3.48 -5.10 -1.44
C SER A 32 2.66 -6.14 -0.71
N MET A 33 2.87 -6.33 0.61
CA MET A 33 2.02 -7.21 1.41
C MET A 33 0.56 -6.75 1.42
N ASN A 34 0.31 -5.45 1.64
CA ASN A 34 -1.06 -4.92 1.64
C ASN A 34 -1.73 -5.04 0.27
N GLU A 35 -0.99 -4.80 -0.81
CA GLU A 35 -1.54 -4.97 -2.15
C GLU A 35 -1.87 -6.43 -2.50
N ALA A 36 -1.04 -7.38 -2.07
CA ALA A 36 -1.30 -8.79 -2.24
C ALA A 36 -2.56 -9.24 -1.48
N ASP A 37 -2.73 -8.78 -0.23
CA ASP A 37 -3.94 -9.05 0.53
C ASP A 37 -5.20 -8.46 -0.15
N ILE A 38 -5.10 -7.23 -0.67
CA ILE A 38 -6.20 -6.61 -1.43
C ILE A 38 -6.52 -7.43 -2.67
N ASP A 39 -5.51 -7.93 -3.39
CA ASP A 39 -5.70 -8.75 -4.58
C ASP A 39 -6.38 -10.08 -4.28
N GLY A 40 -6.02 -10.73 -3.16
CA GLY A 40 -6.74 -11.91 -2.69
C GLY A 40 -8.22 -11.63 -2.45
N LEU A 41 -8.55 -10.54 -1.76
CA LEU A 41 -9.95 -10.16 -1.49
C LEU A 41 -10.72 -9.77 -2.76
N LEU A 42 -10.07 -9.06 -3.69
CA LEU A 42 -10.68 -8.69 -4.98
C LEU A 42 -10.99 -9.95 -5.80
N GLY A 43 -10.10 -10.95 -5.80
CA GLY A 43 -10.35 -12.25 -6.43
C GLY A 43 -11.58 -12.95 -5.86
N LEU A 44 -11.64 -13.12 -4.53
CA LEU A 44 -12.78 -13.75 -3.86
C LEU A 44 -14.11 -13.04 -4.15
N LEU A 45 -14.10 -11.70 -4.20
CA LEU A 45 -15.29 -10.92 -4.52
C LEU A 45 -15.67 -11.02 -6.00
N ALA A 46 -14.70 -11.10 -6.91
CA ALA A 46 -14.97 -11.31 -8.33
C ALA A 46 -15.64 -12.67 -8.55
N ASP A 47 -15.09 -13.74 -7.96
CA ASP A 47 -15.64 -15.09 -8.04
C ASP A 47 -17.07 -15.17 -7.48
N LEU A 48 -17.36 -14.42 -6.41
CA LEU A 48 -18.71 -14.31 -5.85
C LEU A 48 -19.67 -13.57 -6.79
N LEU A 49 -19.21 -12.50 -7.44
CA LEU A 49 -20.04 -11.67 -8.33
C LEU A 49 -20.40 -12.38 -9.63
N GLU A 50 -19.58 -13.34 -10.07
CA GLU A 50 -19.86 -14.17 -11.25
C GLU A 50 -20.95 -15.22 -10.99
N GLN A 51 -21.24 -15.53 -9.72
CA GLN A 51 -22.20 -16.56 -9.38
C GLN A 51 -23.67 -16.05 -9.42
N PRO A 52 -24.56 -16.66 -10.22
CA PRO A 52 -25.93 -16.18 -10.42
C PRO A 52 -26.83 -16.20 -9.18
N ALA A 53 -26.51 -17.04 -8.19
CA ALA A 53 -27.34 -17.28 -7.01
C ALA A 53 -27.30 -16.14 -5.97
N TYR A 54 -26.46 -15.12 -6.16
CA TYR A 54 -26.11 -14.14 -5.13
C TYR A 54 -26.68 -12.74 -5.35
N GLN A 55 -27.79 -12.61 -6.09
CA GLN A 55 -28.42 -11.31 -6.35
C GLN A 55 -28.71 -10.52 -5.07
N SER A 56 -29.06 -11.19 -3.96
CA SER A 56 -29.34 -10.55 -2.67
C SER A 56 -28.11 -9.91 -2.01
N VAL A 57 -26.91 -10.41 -2.30
CA VAL A 57 -25.65 -9.93 -1.72
C VAL A 57 -24.74 -9.23 -2.74
N HIS A 58 -25.13 -9.23 -4.01
CA HIS A 58 -24.41 -8.63 -5.13
C HIS A 58 -24.08 -7.16 -4.87
N SER A 59 -25.06 -6.34 -4.44
CA SER A 59 -24.83 -4.92 -4.15
C SER A 59 -23.76 -4.69 -3.08
N ARG A 60 -23.72 -5.57 -2.06
CA ARG A 60 -22.74 -5.51 -0.98
C ARG A 60 -21.36 -5.97 -1.45
N ALA A 61 -21.29 -7.03 -2.25
CA ALA A 61 -20.06 -7.50 -2.87
C ALA A 61 -19.43 -6.46 -3.81
N VAL A 62 -20.23 -5.83 -4.69
CA VAL A 62 -19.79 -4.72 -5.56
C VAL A 62 -19.24 -3.56 -4.73
N ARG A 63 -19.89 -3.23 -3.61
CA ARG A 63 -19.42 -2.15 -2.73
C ARG A 63 -18.06 -2.45 -2.13
N TYR A 64 -17.84 -3.67 -1.61
CA TYR A 64 -16.52 -4.06 -1.08
C TYR A 64 -15.46 -4.09 -2.18
N TYR A 65 -15.80 -4.62 -3.36
CA TYR A 65 -14.90 -4.64 -4.51
C TYR A 65 -14.44 -3.22 -4.88
N GLY A 66 -15.38 -2.29 -4.99
CA GLY A 66 -15.07 -0.89 -5.30
C GLY A 66 -14.23 -0.20 -4.21
N GLN A 67 -14.46 -0.49 -2.93
CA GLN A 67 -13.65 0.04 -1.83
C GLN A 67 -12.21 -0.48 -1.89
N LEU A 68 -12.05 -1.80 -2.04
CA LEU A 68 -10.74 -2.45 -2.14
C LEU A 68 -9.95 -1.99 -3.38
N PHE A 69 -10.63 -1.85 -4.52
CA PHE A 69 -10.01 -1.35 -5.74
C PHE A 69 -9.46 0.08 -5.57
N ARG A 70 -10.23 0.97 -4.92
CA ARG A 70 -9.77 2.33 -4.59
C ARG A 70 -8.60 2.33 -3.61
N LEU A 71 -8.64 1.48 -2.58
CA LEU A 71 -7.53 1.32 -1.63
C LEU A 71 -6.25 0.85 -2.34
N LYS A 72 -6.35 -0.13 -3.24
CA LYS A 72 -5.22 -0.59 -4.07
C LYS A 72 -4.62 0.56 -4.87
N GLY A 73 -5.46 1.38 -5.49
CA GLY A 73 -5.02 2.57 -6.22
C GLY A 73 -4.24 3.54 -5.33
N ARG A 74 -4.69 3.77 -4.09
CA ARG A 74 -4.01 4.64 -3.12
C ARG A 74 -2.69 4.05 -2.62
N PHE A 75 -2.60 2.75 -2.38
CA PHE A 75 -1.33 2.09 -2.05
C PHE A 75 -0.31 2.23 -3.17
N ARG A 76 -0.73 2.03 -4.43
CA ARG A 76 0.11 2.25 -5.62
C ARG A 76 0.54 3.70 -5.76
N GLN A 77 -0.36 4.65 -5.48
CA GLN A 77 -0.06 6.07 -5.50
C GLN A 77 1.00 6.42 -4.45
N ILE A 78 0.83 5.99 -3.19
CA ILE A 78 1.84 6.19 -2.13
C ILE A 78 3.18 5.58 -2.56
N ARG A 79 3.20 4.36 -3.10
CA ARG A 79 4.42 3.76 -3.63
C ARG A 79 5.10 4.68 -4.64
N SER A 80 4.37 5.17 -5.63
CA SER A 80 4.91 6.03 -6.69
C SER A 80 5.37 7.41 -6.20
N MET A 81 4.74 7.93 -5.14
CA MET A 81 4.99 9.27 -4.61
C MET A 81 6.15 9.33 -3.62
N TYR A 82 6.47 8.21 -2.97
CA TYR A 82 7.41 8.21 -1.85
C TYR A 82 8.54 7.18 -1.97
N LEU A 83 8.40 6.16 -2.82
CA LEU A 83 9.43 5.13 -3.01
C LEU A 83 10.14 5.25 -4.35
N CYS A 84 11.43 4.90 -4.35
CA CYS A 84 12.23 4.82 -5.56
C CYS A 84 11.82 3.56 -6.35
N THR A 85 11.57 3.72 -7.65
CA THR A 85 11.26 2.60 -8.57
C THR A 85 12.49 1.75 -8.93
N SER A 86 13.70 2.29 -8.78
CA SER A 86 14.94 1.54 -8.99
C SER A 86 15.48 0.94 -7.69
N SER A 87 16.12 -0.22 -7.79
CA SER A 87 16.86 -0.89 -6.71
C SER A 87 18.09 -0.12 -6.21
N THR A 88 18.40 1.01 -6.85
CA THR A 88 19.58 1.83 -6.63
C THR A 88 19.21 3.20 -6.03
N CYS A 89 18.97 3.26 -4.71
CA CYS A 89 19.26 4.49 -3.95
C CYS A 89 20.76 4.76 -4.15
N GLY A 90 21.13 5.71 -5.02
CA GLY A 90 22.54 5.96 -5.32
C GLY A 90 22.83 6.91 -6.49
N ALA A 91 21.93 7.05 -7.47
CA ALA A 91 22.11 8.06 -8.54
C ALA A 91 20.81 8.46 -9.26
N ILE A 92 19.79 7.58 -9.28
CA ILE A 92 18.57 7.75 -10.10
C ILE A 92 17.28 7.55 -9.26
N CYS A 93 17.38 7.51 -7.93
CA CYS A 93 16.20 7.92 -7.17
C CYS A 93 16.14 9.43 -7.37
N HIS A 94 15.41 9.89 -8.41
CA HIS A 94 15.30 11.29 -8.78
C HIS A 94 15.31 12.13 -7.50
N GLU A 95 16.23 13.08 -7.39
CA GLU A 95 16.51 13.90 -6.20
C GLU A 95 15.24 14.40 -5.48
N LYS A 96 14.11 14.49 -6.20
CA LYS A 96 12.79 14.77 -5.64
C LYS A 96 12.27 13.78 -4.59
N LEU A 97 12.54 12.47 -4.68
CA LEU A 97 11.95 11.46 -3.78
C LEU A 97 12.90 10.98 -2.68
N PHE A 98 14.18 11.32 -2.77
CA PHE A 98 15.14 11.05 -1.71
C PHE A 98 14.67 11.68 -0.39
N GLY A 99 14.71 10.92 0.70
CA GLY A 99 14.24 11.40 2.02
C GLY A 99 12.72 11.51 2.19
N ARG A 100 11.90 11.36 1.14
CA ARG A 100 10.42 11.52 1.28
C ARG A 100 9.74 10.41 2.05
N HIS A 101 10.43 9.30 2.30
CA HIS A 101 9.94 8.22 3.16
C HIS A 101 9.57 8.70 4.57
N GLU A 102 10.08 9.84 5.05
CA GLU A 102 9.70 10.42 6.35
C GLU A 102 8.21 10.79 6.46
N ALA A 103 7.55 11.13 5.35
CA ALA A 103 6.11 11.42 5.30
C ALA A 103 5.24 10.17 5.08
N LEU A 104 5.89 9.03 4.80
CA LEU A 104 5.26 7.76 4.49
C LEU A 104 4.61 7.10 5.72
N PRO A 105 5.20 7.09 6.94
CA PRO A 105 4.57 6.50 8.13
C PRO A 105 3.14 6.98 8.39
N LEU A 106 2.90 8.30 8.36
CA LEU A 106 1.57 8.87 8.63
C LEU A 106 0.57 8.49 7.53
N SER A 107 0.97 8.69 6.27
CA SER A 107 0.11 8.40 5.11
C SER A 107 -0.22 6.91 5.01
N PHE A 108 0.75 6.05 5.31
CA PHE A 108 0.59 4.61 5.34
C PHE A 108 -0.27 4.17 6.52
N SER A 109 -0.06 4.70 7.73
CA SER A 109 -0.87 4.34 8.90
C SER A 109 -2.35 4.58 8.65
N LEU A 110 -2.71 5.77 8.17
CA LEU A 110 -4.10 6.12 7.87
C LEU A 110 -4.71 5.19 6.80
N LEU A 111 -3.94 4.91 5.73
CA LEU A 111 -4.41 4.02 4.67
C LEU A 111 -4.52 2.56 5.15
N ASN A 112 -3.60 2.13 6.01
CA ASN A 112 -3.58 0.79 6.58
C ASN A 112 -4.74 0.58 7.57
N ASP A 113 -5.11 1.59 8.35
CA ASP A 113 -6.26 1.53 9.26
C ASP A 113 -7.59 1.44 8.48
N GLU A 114 -7.72 2.22 7.42
CA GLU A 114 -8.86 2.13 6.49
C GLU A 114 -8.92 0.74 5.84
N PHE A 115 -7.78 0.23 5.35
CA PHE A 115 -7.69 -1.10 4.80
C PHE A 115 -8.05 -2.18 5.82
N ASN A 116 -7.54 -2.12 7.05
CA ASN A 116 -7.85 -3.07 8.10
C ASN A 116 -9.35 -3.12 8.42
N THR A 117 -10.00 -1.96 8.41
CA THR A 117 -11.45 -1.84 8.64
C THR A 117 -12.25 -2.48 7.50
N VAL A 118 -11.89 -2.17 6.25
CA VAL A 118 -12.53 -2.76 5.07
C VAL A 118 -12.27 -4.27 5.01
N ARG A 119 -11.04 -4.70 5.28
CA ARG A 119 -10.62 -6.11 5.33
C ARG A 119 -11.43 -6.89 6.36
N ALA A 120 -11.51 -6.40 7.60
CA ALA A 120 -12.25 -7.07 8.67
C ALA A 120 -13.74 -7.23 8.32
N THR A 121 -14.37 -6.16 7.83
CA THR A 121 -15.79 -6.19 7.46
C THR A 121 -16.06 -7.03 6.21
N CYS A 122 -15.12 -7.08 5.25
CA CYS A 122 -15.19 -7.94 4.08
C CYS A 122 -15.08 -9.42 4.47
N TYR A 123 -14.15 -9.78 5.35
CA TYR A 123 -14.04 -11.16 5.85
C TYR A 123 -15.25 -11.58 6.68
N GLN A 124 -15.82 -10.70 7.50
CA GLN A 124 -17.07 -10.97 8.21
C GLN A 124 -18.23 -11.23 7.22
N PHE A 125 -18.29 -10.47 6.13
CA PHE A 125 -19.26 -10.70 5.07
C PHE A 125 -19.05 -12.06 4.40
N LEU A 126 -17.84 -12.37 3.92
CA LEU A 126 -17.51 -13.64 3.26
C LEU A 126 -17.75 -14.84 4.19
N SER A 127 -17.30 -14.78 5.45
CA SER A 127 -17.56 -15.84 6.43
C SER A 127 -19.05 -16.04 6.72
N GLY A 128 -19.84 -14.96 6.69
CA GLY A 128 -21.30 -15.04 6.77
C GLY A 128 -21.91 -15.80 5.59
N LEU A 129 -21.39 -15.62 4.38
CA LEU A 129 -21.85 -16.36 3.21
C LEU A 129 -21.49 -17.85 3.31
N VAL A 130 -20.26 -18.19 3.73
CA VAL A 130 -19.87 -19.60 3.97
C VAL A 130 -20.80 -20.26 4.99
N ARG A 131 -21.13 -19.58 6.09
CA ARG A 131 -22.06 -20.10 7.12
C ARG A 131 -23.47 -20.33 6.59
N LEU A 132 -23.88 -19.60 5.57
CA LEU A 132 -25.18 -19.73 4.92
C LEU A 132 -25.15 -20.73 3.74
N ASN A 133 -24.02 -21.42 3.49
CA ASN A 133 -23.76 -22.24 2.29
C ASN A 133 -24.03 -21.46 1.00
N LEU A 134 -23.61 -20.20 0.99
CA LEU A 134 -23.73 -19.26 -0.11
C LEU A 134 -22.36 -19.00 -0.79
N ILE A 135 -21.38 -19.87 -0.58
CA ILE A 135 -20.11 -19.98 -1.32
C ILE A 135 -19.47 -21.32 -0.96
#